data_AF-A0A0K2UMY5-F1
#
_entry.id   AF-A0A0K2UMY5-F1
#
_cell.length_a   1.000
_cell.length_b   1.000
_cell.length_c   1.000
_cell.angle_alpha   90.00
_cell.angle_beta   90.00
_cell.angle_gamma   90.00
#
_symmetry.space_group_name_H-M   'P 1'
#
loop_
_entity.id
_entity.type
_entity.pdbx_description
1 polymer ?
#
loop_
_entity_poly.entity_id
_entity_poly.type
_entity_poly.pdbx_seq_one_letter_code
_entity_poly.pdbx_strand_id
1 'polypeptide(L)' 'RTRVENGKDGEGKSCIQIVEIESKFYEEAMSNTPVGSLVYSKSEENLYIKLRAGWKKIVLM' A
#
# COMPACT_ATOMS: atom_id res chain seq x y z
N ARG A 1 23.44 -3.49 4.57
CA ARG A 1 22.62 -3.00 5.70
C ARG A 1 21.47 -2.21 5.10
N THR A 2 20.26 -2.70 5.16
CA THR A 2 19.10 -2.01 4.57
C THR A 2 18.52 -1.07 5.63
N ARG A 3 18.47 0.23 5.33
CA ARG A 3 17.74 1.21 6.15
C ARG A 3 16.27 1.16 5.76
N VAL A 4 15.40 1.09 6.75
CA VAL A 4 13.94 1.26 6.61
C VAL A 4 13.64 2.65 7.16
N GLU A 5 13.10 3.54 6.33
CA GLU A 5 12.56 4.83 6.78
C GLU A 5 11.06 4.66 7.05
N ASN A 6 10.63 4.97 8.27
CA ASN A 6 9.21 4.95 8.63
C ASN A 6 8.53 6.17 8.03
N GLY A 7 7.48 5.96 7.22
CA GLY A 7 6.54 7.02 6.86
C GLY A 7 5.92 7.59 8.13
N LYS A 8 5.95 8.92 8.26
CA LYS A 8 5.33 9.65 9.38
C LYS A 8 4.06 10.35 8.89
N ASP A 9 3.03 10.40 9.72
CA ASP A 9 1.85 11.23 9.46
C ASP A 9 2.18 12.72 9.63
N GLY A 10 1.18 13.59 9.37
CA GLY A 10 1.30 15.03 9.56
C GLY A 10 1.60 15.47 11.01
N GLU A 11 1.58 14.53 11.97
CA GLU A 11 1.93 14.74 13.38
C GLU A 11 3.28 14.11 13.78
N GLY A 12 4.00 13.51 12.83
CA GLY A 12 5.31 12.91 13.06
C GLY A 12 5.29 11.50 13.64
N LYS A 13 4.13 10.84 13.76
CA LYS A 13 4.00 9.45 14.25
C LYS A 13 4.15 8.47 13.10
N SER A 14 4.73 7.30 13.37
CA SER A 14 4.83 6.24 12.36
C SER A 14 3.43 5.77 11.98
N CYS A 15 3.08 5.88 10.70
CA CYS A 15 1.75 5.51 10.21
C CYS A 15 1.87 4.49 9.07
N ILE A 16 0.88 3.59 9.00
CA ILE A 16 0.71 2.72 7.84
C ILE A 16 -0.11 3.51 6.82
N GLN A 17 0.49 3.82 5.68
CA GLN A 17 -0.24 4.43 4.57
C GLN A 17 -1.15 3.37 3.93
N ILE A 18 -2.46 3.58 4.04
CA ILE A 18 -3.47 2.83 3.28
C ILE A 18 -3.87 3.69 2.09
N VAL A 19 -3.68 3.17 0.89
CA VAL A 19 -4.12 3.81 -0.36
C VAL A 19 -5.38 3.10 -0.84
N GLU A 20 -6.50 3.82 -0.86
CA GLU A 20 -7.72 3.35 -1.50
C GLU A 20 -7.70 3.70 -2.98
N ILE A 21 -7.91 2.71 -3.85
CA ILE A 21 -7.87 2.91 -5.30
C ILE A 21 -9.24 2.62 -5.91
N GLU A 22 -9.76 3.57 -6.70
CA GLU A 22 -10.89 3.35 -7.60
C GLU A 22 -10.41 2.75 -8.93
N SER A 23 -11.15 1.76 -9.45
CA SER A 23 -10.79 0.91 -10.61
C SER A 23 -10.19 1.64 -11.82
N LYS A 24 -10.65 2.86 -12.14
CA LYS A 24 -10.18 3.68 -13.26
C LYS A 24 -8.71 4.15 -13.17
N PHE A 25 -8.05 4.01 -12.02
CA PHE A 25 -6.64 4.40 -11.81
C PHE A 25 -5.75 3.25 -11.32
N TYR A 26 -6.22 2.00 -11.45
CA TYR A 26 -5.60 0.84 -10.82
C TYR A 26 -4.13 0.65 -11.19
N GLU A 27 -3.81 0.63 -12.49
CA GLU A 27 -2.43 0.37 -12.96
C GLU A 27 -1.45 1.48 -12.56
N GLU A 28 -1.88 2.74 -12.63
CA GLU A 28 -1.06 3.90 -12.26
C GLU A 28 -0.79 3.94 -10.76
N ALA A 29 -1.85 3.79 -9.95
CA ALA A 29 -1.74 3.81 -8.50
C ALA A 29 -0.90 2.63 -7.99
N MET A 30 -1.04 1.44 -8.56
CA MET A 30 -0.18 0.29 -8.27
C MET A 30 1.29 0.58 -8.63
N SER A 31 1.58 1.16 -9.79
CA SER A 31 2.96 1.42 -10.24
C SER A 31 3.68 2.44 -9.36
N ASN A 32 2.96 3.46 -8.87
CA ASN A 32 3.50 4.53 -8.04
C ASN A 32 3.46 4.24 -6.53
N THR A 33 2.87 3.12 -6.10
CA THR A 33 2.76 2.78 -4.68
C THR A 33 4.11 2.39 -4.07
N PRO A 34 4.57 3.06 -2.99
CA PRO A 34 5.80 2.71 -2.30
C PRO A 34 5.79 1.30 -1.70
N VAL A 35 6.97 0.70 -1.60
CA VAL A 35 7.14 -0.56 -0.86
C VAL A 35 6.79 -0.35 0.61
N GLY A 36 5.97 -1.25 1.17
CA GLY A 36 5.48 -1.19 2.55
C GLY A 36 4.07 -0.60 2.68
N SER A 37 3.53 0.00 1.63
CA SER A 37 2.17 0.54 1.63
C SER A 37 1.12 -0.58 1.53
N LEU A 38 -0.02 -0.35 2.20
CA LEU A 38 -1.24 -1.14 2.03
C LEU A 38 -2.11 -0.51 0.94
N VAL A 39 -2.71 -1.34 0.12
CA VAL A 39 -3.58 -0.92 -0.98
C VAL A 39 -4.91 -1.66 -0.89
N TYR A 40 -5.99 -0.90 -0.77
CA TYR A 40 -7.34 -1.44 -0.82
C TYR A 40 -7.96 -1.19 -2.20
N SER A 41 -8.28 -2.27 -2.91
CA SER A 41 -8.98 -2.24 -4.19
C SER A 41 -10.48 -2.30 -3.92
N LYS A 42 -11.19 -1.19 -4.18
CA LYS A 42 -12.65 -1.12 -3.96
C LYS A 42 -13.43 -2.04 -4.89
N SER A 43 -12.99 -2.21 -6.13
CA SER A 43 -13.69 -3.03 -7.13
C SER A 43 -13.59 -4.51 -6.85
N GLU A 44 -12.49 -4.95 -6.24
CA GLU A 44 -12.27 -6.36 -5.91
C GLU A 44 -12.50 -6.67 -4.43
N GLU A 45 -12.80 -5.64 -3.62
CA GLU A 45 -12.89 -5.68 -2.16
C GLU A 45 -11.69 -6.39 -1.50
N ASN A 46 -10.50 -6.19 -2.08
CA ASN A 46 -9.27 -6.87 -1.69
C ASN A 46 -8.25 -5.91 -1.11
N LEU A 47 -7.54 -6.35 -0.07
CA LEU A 47 -6.41 -5.66 0.51
C LEU A 47 -5.10 -6.29 0.06
N TYR A 48 -4.13 -5.46 -0.31
CA TYR A 48 -2.81 -5.86 -0.77
C TYR A 48 -1.71 -5.11 -0.01
N ILE A 49 -0.51 -5.69 0.06
CA ILE A 49 0.72 -5.01 0.50
C ILE A 49 1.77 -5.02 -0.61
N LYS A 50 2.38 -3.87 -0.87
CA LYS A 50 3.52 -3.78 -1.79
C LYS A 50 4.79 -4.23 -1.08
N LEU A 51 5.40 -5.30 -1.59
CA LEU A 51 6.73 -5.77 -1.17
C LEU A 51 7.76 -5.45 -2.26
N ARG A 52 9.05 -5.55 -1.93
CA ARG A 52 10.13 -5.39 -2.93
C ARG A 52 10.03 -6.37 -4.09
N ALA A 53 9.59 -7.60 -3.80
CA ALA A 53 9.49 -8.68 -4.77
C ALA A 53 8.15 -8.69 -5.54
N GLY A 54 7.23 -7.75 -5.27
CA GLY A 54 5.91 -7.71 -5.90
C GLY A 54 4.78 -7.44 -4.91
N TRP A 55 3.61 -7.99 -5.18
CA TRP A 55 2.40 -7.77 -4.37
C TRP A 55 2.00 -9.03 -3.62
N LYS A 56 1.49 -8.86 -2.39
CA LYS A 56 0.80 -9.93 -1.67
C LYS A 56 -0.60 -9.49 -1.28
N LYS A 57 -1.58 -10.35 -1.54
CA LYS A 57 -2.96 -10.20 -1.06
C LYS A 57 -3.02 -10.54 0.44
N ILE A 58 -3.69 -9.70 1.22
CA ILE A 58 -4.00 -9.92 2.62
C ILE A 58 -5.41 -10.53 2.68
N VAL A 59 -5.52 -11.68 3.35
CA VAL A 59 -6.81 -12.36 3.59
C VAL A 59 -7.34 -11.86 4.94
N LEU A 60 -8.51 -11.23 4.93
CA LEU A 60 -9.23 -10.79 6.12
C LEU A 60 -10.20 -11.91 6.54
N MET A 61 -10.32 -12.19 7.85
CA MET A 61 -11.19 -13.23 8.42
C MET A 61 -12.41 -12.63 9.10
#